data_AF-A0A2V3JNV8-F1
#
_entry.id   AF-A0A2V3JNV8-F1
#
_cell.length_a   1.000
_cell.length_b   1.000
_cell.length_c   1.000
_cell.angle_alpha   90.00
_cell.angle_beta   90.00
_cell.angle_gamma   90.00
#
_symmetry.space_group_name_H-M   'P 1'
#
loop_
_entity.id
_entity.type
_entity.pdbx_description
1 polymer ?
#
loop_
_entity_poly.entity_id
_entity_poly.type
_entity_poly.pdbx_seq_one_letter_code
_entity_poly.pdbx_strand_id
1 'polypeptide(L)'
;MSIVESSTELAVRFVIELFWIYACIYAVRSTKLIYWKQCWYVVLLGCLIHAAYIVVVLAEIPYADTLSGILRNFGMGIVAVGILMIAKRTKEIMG
;
A
#
# COMPACT_ATOMS: atom_id res chain seq x y z
N MET A 1 -23.26 -7.59 -8.14
CA MET A 1 -22.32 -6.69 -8.83
C MET A 1 -21.07 -7.51 -9.08
N SER A 2 -20.63 -7.63 -10.34
CA SER A 2 -19.69 -8.64 -10.84
C SER A 2 -18.31 -8.54 -10.18
N ILE A 3 -18.02 -9.40 -9.20
CA ILE A 3 -16.69 -9.53 -8.59
C ILE A 3 -16.03 -10.75 -9.20
N VAL A 4 -15.75 -10.64 -10.49
CA VAL A 4 -14.61 -11.32 -11.09
C VAL A 4 -13.86 -10.19 -11.79
N GLU A 5 -13.16 -9.37 -11.01
CA GLU A 5 -11.97 -8.72 -11.59
C GLU A 5 -11.18 -9.89 -12.16
N SER A 6 -11.00 -9.93 -13.49
CA SER A 6 -10.36 -11.08 -14.12
C SER A 6 -9.06 -11.38 -13.39
N SER A 7 -8.72 -12.63 -13.12
CA SER A 7 -7.51 -12.99 -12.36
C SER A 7 -6.25 -12.29 -12.92
N THR A 8 -6.24 -12.00 -14.22
CA THR A 8 -5.26 -11.16 -14.91
C THR A 8 -5.17 -9.73 -14.38
N GLU A 9 -6.31 -9.05 -14.18
CA GLU A 9 -6.36 -7.69 -13.61
C GLU A 9 -5.78 -7.67 -12.20
N LEU A 10 -6.16 -8.63 -11.37
CA LEU A 10 -5.68 -8.73 -10.00
C LEU A 10 -4.18 -9.04 -9.94
N ALA A 11 -3.68 -9.89 -10.85
CA ALA A 11 -2.26 -10.15 -11.02
C ALA A 11 -1.48 -8.91 -11.47
N VAL A 12 -2.01 -8.11 -12.39
CA VAL A 12 -1.40 -6.84 -12.81
C VAL A 12 -1.34 -5.86 -11.64
N ARG A 13 -2.42 -5.73 -10.86
CA ARG A 13 -2.44 -4.92 -9.63
C ARG A 13 -1.39 -5.39 -8.63
N PHE A 14 -1.20 -6.70 -8.49
CA PHE A 14 -0.16 -7.26 -7.62
C PHE A 14 1.25 -6.86 -8.06
N VAL A 15 1.55 -6.92 -9.36
CA VAL A 15 2.85 -6.50 -9.90
C VAL A 15 3.09 -5.00 -9.65
N ILE A 16 2.07 -4.17 -9.86
CA ILE A 16 2.14 -2.73 -9.55
C ILE A 16 2.39 -2.51 -8.06
N GLU A 17 1.73 -3.27 -7.19
CA GLU A 17 1.93 -3.18 -5.73
C GLU A 17 3.35 -3.57 -5.31
N LEU A 18 3.93 -4.62 -5.91
CA LEU A 18 5.31 -5.01 -5.67
C LEU A 18 6.31 -3.91 -6.06
N PHE A 19 6.05 -3.20 -7.15
CA PHE A 19 6.84 -2.03 -7.54
C PHE A 19 6.75 -0.93 -6.48
N TRP A 20 5.56 -0.65 -5.95
CA TRP A 20 5.37 0.34 -4.89
C TRP A 20 6.08 -0.04 -3.58
N ILE A 21 5.99 -1.31 -3.18
CA ILE A 21 6.72 -1.85 -2.03
C ILE A 21 8.23 -1.64 -2.21
N TYR A 22 8.75 -1.98 -3.38
CA TYR A 22 10.16 -1.76 -3.71
C TYR A 22 10.55 -0.28 -3.63
N ALA A 23 9.75 0.61 -4.21
CA ALA A 23 9.98 2.05 -4.17
C ALA A 23 10.00 2.59 -2.72
N CYS A 24 9.09 2.12 -1.87
CA CYS A 24 9.06 2.50 -0.46
C CYS A 24 10.30 2.01 0.29
N ILE A 25 10.73 0.76 0.08
CA ILE A 25 11.98 0.23 0.67
C ILE A 25 13.17 1.06 0.21
N TYR A 26 13.26 1.38 -1.07
CA TYR A 26 14.32 2.22 -1.61
C TYR A 26 14.31 3.62 -0.98
N ALA A 27 13.14 4.25 -0.83
CA ALA A 27 12.99 5.56 -0.22
C ALA A 27 13.43 5.56 1.26
N VAL A 28 13.03 4.53 2.03
CA VAL A 28 13.47 4.34 3.43
C VAL A 28 15.00 4.23 3.52
N ARG A 29 15.62 3.45 2.62
CA ARG A 29 17.08 3.25 2.60
C ARG A 29 17.84 4.51 2.19
N SER A 30 17.29 5.28 1.26
CA SER A 30 17.95 6.46 0.67
C SER A 30 17.77 7.73 1.51
N THR A 31 16.72 7.80 2.32
CA THR A 31 16.44 8.98 3.13
C THR A 31 17.32 9.01 4.39
N LYS A 32 17.97 10.13 4.70
CA LYS A 32 18.81 10.26 5.92
C LYS A 32 18.03 10.70 7.17
N LEU A 33 16.94 11.45 6.98
CA LEU A 33 16.16 12.03 8.07
C LEU A 33 15.21 10.98 8.69
N ILE A 34 15.31 10.78 10.00
CA ILE A 34 14.54 9.76 10.75
C ILE A 34 13.03 9.93 10.53
N TYR A 35 12.52 11.16 10.62
CA TYR A 35 11.09 11.41 10.48
C TYR A 35 10.58 11.12 9.06
N TRP A 36 11.38 11.41 8.03
CA TRP A 36 11.01 11.07 6.66
C TRP A 36 11.00 9.56 6.43
N LYS A 37 11.94 8.82 7.03
CA LYS A 37 11.89 7.35 7.03
C LYS A 37 10.59 6.84 7.65
N GLN A 38 10.16 7.43 8.77
CA GLN A 38 8.89 7.06 9.41
C GLN A 38 7.70 7.25 8.47
N CYS A 39 7.65 8.35 7.71
CA CYS A 39 6.58 8.57 6.73
C CYS A 39 6.57 7.46 5.65
N TRP A 40 7.74 7.11 5.12
CA TRP A 40 7.86 6.03 4.14
C TRP A 40 7.56 4.64 4.73
N TYR A 41 7.85 4.38 6.01
CA TYR A 41 7.44 3.16 6.68
C TYR A 41 5.92 3.04 6.82
N VAL A 42 5.20 4.14 7.04
CA VAL A 42 3.73 4.13 7.08
C VAL A 42 3.18 3.81 5.69
N VAL A 43 3.70 4.42 4.62
CA VAL A 43 3.30 4.07 3.24
C VAL A 43 3.57 2.60 2.95
N LEU A 44 4.78 2.11 3.30
CA LEU A 44 5.15 0.71 3.13
C LEU A 44 4.20 -0.25 3.86
N LEU A 45 3.81 0.07 5.09
CA LEU A 45 2.85 -0.72 5.86
C LEU A 45 1.51 -0.83 5.14
N GLY A 46 1.00 0.28 4.61
CA GLY A 46 -0.24 0.31 3.82
C GLY A 46 -0.14 -0.55 2.56
N CYS A 47 0.98 -0.46 1.83
CA CYS A 47 1.25 -1.29 0.65
C CYS A 47 1.31 -2.79 0.97
N LEU A 48 1.92 -3.17 2.10
CA LEU A 48 1.97 -4.58 2.52
C LEU A 48 0.58 -5.13 2.86
N ILE A 49 -0.27 -4.33 3.48
CA ILE A 49 -1.67 -4.69 3.78
C ILE A 49 -2.48 -4.80 2.49
N HIS A 50 -2.26 -3.89 1.53
CA HIS A 50 -2.92 -3.94 0.23
C HIS A 50 -2.46 -5.16 -0.60
N ALA A 51 -1.17 -5.50 -0.56
CA ALA A 51 -0.65 -6.73 -1.16
C ALA A 51 -1.26 -7.99 -0.52
N ALA A 52 -1.43 -7.99 0.82
CA ALA A 52 -2.09 -9.10 1.52
C ALA A 52 -3.55 -9.27 1.09
N TYR A 53 -4.27 -8.16 0.85
CA TYR A 53 -5.61 -8.20 0.23
C TYR A 53 -5.59 -8.98 -1.10
N ILE A 54 -4.68 -8.63 -2.01
CA ILE A 54 -4.60 -9.25 -3.34
C ILE A 54 -4.29 -10.75 -3.21
N VAL A 55 -3.37 -11.12 -2.33
CA VAL A 55 -3.02 -12.53 -2.06
C VAL A 55 -4.21 -13.32 -1.51
N VAL A 56 -4.99 -12.74 -0.58
CA VAL A 56 -6.18 -13.39 -0.01
C VAL A 56 -7.22 -13.69 -1.08
N VAL A 57 -7.43 -12.75 -2.02
CA VAL A 57 -8.37 -12.95 -3.14
C VAL A 57 -7.84 -13.99 -4.13
N LEU A 58 -6.55 -13.95 -4.49
CA LEU A 58 -5.92 -14.93 -5.38
C LEU A 58 -5.92 -16.35 -4.80
N ALA A 59 -5.85 -16.48 -3.48
CA ALA A 59 -5.81 -17.77 -2.78
C ALA A 59 -7.20 -18.37 -2.50
N GLU A 60 -8.28 -17.71 -2.94
CA GLU A 60 -9.68 -18.18 -2.77
C GLU A 60 -10.04 -18.60 -1.33
N ILE A 61 -9.51 -17.87 -0.34
CA ILE A 61 -9.69 -18.20 1.08
C ILE A 61 -11.18 -18.06 1.48
N PRO A 62 -11.73 -18.92 2.36
CA PRO A 62 -13.08 -18.73 2.90
C PRO A 62 -13.25 -17.33 3.51
N TYR A 63 -14.37 -16.66 3.23
CA TYR A 63 -14.63 -15.26 3.61
C TYR A 63 -13.70 -14.22 2.94
N ALA A 64 -13.00 -14.59 1.87
CA ALA A 64 -12.13 -13.68 1.12
C ALA A 64 -12.85 -12.39 0.72
N ASP A 65 -14.09 -12.42 0.26
CA ASP A 65 -14.80 -11.21 -0.19
C ASP A 65 -14.94 -10.15 0.92
N THR A 66 -15.33 -10.55 2.12
CA THR A 66 -15.47 -9.62 3.25
C THR A 66 -14.11 -9.17 3.76
N LEU A 67 -13.17 -10.10 3.95
CA LEU A 67 -11.83 -9.80 4.47
C LEU A 67 -11.03 -8.93 3.49
N SER A 68 -11.11 -9.23 2.20
CA SER A 68 -10.45 -8.50 1.11
C SER A 68 -10.90 -7.05 1.05
N GLY A 69 -12.21 -6.79 1.16
CA GLY A 69 -12.76 -5.43 1.21
C GLY A 69 -12.22 -4.62 2.40
N ILE A 70 -12.13 -5.26 3.57
CA ILE A 70 -11.57 -4.64 4.78
C ILE A 70 -10.07 -4.34 4.58
N LEU A 71 -9.28 -5.32 4.14
CA LEU A 71 -7.84 -5.17 3.93
C LEU A 71 -7.53 -4.12 2.87
N ARG A 72 -8.26 -4.11 1.75
CA ARG A 72 -8.11 -3.11 0.69
C ARG A 72 -8.33 -1.70 1.24
N ASN A 73 -9.45 -1.47 1.93
CA ASN A 73 -9.78 -0.15 2.47
C ASN A 73 -8.81 0.30 3.56
N PHE A 74 -8.44 -0.61 4.46
CA PHE A 74 -7.49 -0.33 5.53
C PHE A 74 -6.09 -0.02 5.00
N GLY A 75 -5.59 -0.82 4.04
CA GLY A 75 -4.31 -0.59 3.38
C GLY A 75 -4.25 0.76 2.68
N MET A 76 -5.27 1.08 1.88
CA MET A 76 -5.38 2.39 1.21
C MET A 76 -5.46 3.56 2.20
N GLY A 77 -6.18 3.39 3.31
CA GLY A 77 -6.25 4.40 4.38
C GLY A 77 -4.88 4.68 5.01
N ILE A 78 -4.10 3.63 5.29
CA ILE A 78 -2.75 3.76 5.83
C ILE A 78 -1.80 4.42 4.81
N VAL A 79 -1.87 4.02 3.53
CA VAL A 79 -1.11 4.68 2.45
C VAL A 79 -1.42 6.17 2.42
N ALA A 80 -2.70 6.55 2.48
CA ALA A 80 -3.11 7.96 2.49
C ALA A 80 -2.54 8.73 3.69
N VAL A 81 -2.53 8.14 4.89
CA VAL A 81 -1.89 8.75 6.07
C VAL A 81 -0.40 8.96 5.84
N GLY A 82 0.31 7.96 5.31
CA GLY A 82 1.73 8.08 4.99
C GLY A 82 2.01 9.20 3.97
N ILE A 83 1.20 9.31 2.92
CA ILE A 83 1.29 10.38 1.92
C ILE A 83 1.04 11.76 2.55
N LEU A 84 0.04 11.89 3.43
CA LEU A 84 -0.23 13.14 4.14
C LEU A 84 0.93 13.55 5.04
N MET A 85 1.58 12.59 5.71
CA MET A 85 2.77 12.85 6.52
C MET A 85 3.93 13.36 5.65
N ILE A 86 4.15 12.75 4.48
CA ILE A 86 5.15 13.22 3.49
C ILE A 86 4.81 14.64 3.04
N ALA A 87 3.58 14.87 2.56
CA ALA A 87 3.13 16.15 2.02
C ALA A 87 3.24 17.29 3.05
N LYS A 88 2.84 17.04 4.30
CA LYS A 88 2.98 18.01 5.40
C LYS A 88 4.44 18.43 5.58
N ARG A 89 5.37 17.47 5.55
CA ARG A 89 6.80 17.76 5.69
C ARG A 89 7.39 18.45 4.46
N THR A 90 6.98 18.08 3.26
CA THR A 90 7.37 18.79 2.04
C THR A 90 6.98 20.26 2.12
N LYS A 91 5.76 20.55 2.58
CA LYS A 91 5.28 21.92 2.79
C LYS A 91 6.15 22.67 3.81
N GLU A 92 6.40 22.09 4.98
CA GLU A 92 7.24 22.72 6.01
C GLU A 92 8.67 23.06 5.54
N ILE A 93 9.23 22.31 4.57
CA ILE A 93 10.54 22.60 3.98
C ILE A 93 10.47 23.68 2.91
N MET A 94 9.39 23.70 2.11
CA MET A 94 9.24 24.61 0.97
C MET A 94 8.74 26.01 1.35
N GLY A 95 8.11 26.17 2.51
CA GLY A 95 7.47 27.42 2.95
C GLY A 95 6.00 27.49 2.57
#